data_AF-A0A258R889-F1
#
_entry.id   AF-A0A258R889-F1
#
_cell.length_a   1.000
_cell.length_b   1.000
_cell.length_c   1.000
_cell.angle_alpha   90.00
_cell.angle_beta   90.00
_cell.angle_gamma   90.00
#
_symmetry.space_group_name_H-M   'P 1'
#
loop_
_entity.id
_entity.type
_entity.pdbx_description
1 polymer ?
#
loop_
_entity_poly.entity_id
_entity_poly.type
_entity_poly.pdbx_seq_one_letter_code
_entity_poly.pdbx_strand_id
1 'polypeptide(L)'
;MATTFEVQIFTNRMIVRNVGTGQSIVRVATRPFSSQRLLIGDLDAAEALLGDIIKDMEGWKRFLRSPAKASFRPMEQSEGGLCPVEAQILADLGVRMGFNSMDIV
;
A
#
# COMPACT_ATOMS: atom_id res chain seq x y z
N MET A 1 -8.84 -15.83 10.64
CA MET A 1 -7.48 -15.48 10.19
C MET A 1 -7.47 -14.01 9.85
N ALA A 2 -6.41 -13.27 10.21
CA ALA A 2 -6.26 -11.87 9.83
C ALA A 2 -6.18 -11.74 8.30
N THR A 3 -6.83 -10.74 7.71
CA THR A 3 -6.69 -10.46 6.28
C THR A 3 -5.28 -9.97 6.01
N THR A 4 -4.58 -10.56 5.05
CA THR A 4 -3.25 -10.13 4.62
C THR A 4 -3.31 -9.54 3.22
N PHE A 5 -2.69 -8.38 3.03
CA PHE A 5 -2.55 -7.73 1.74
C PHE A 5 -1.08 -7.69 1.30
N GLU A 6 -0.82 -8.04 0.04
CA GLU A 6 0.47 -7.77 -0.60
C GLU A 6 0.30 -6.49 -1.43
N VAL A 7 1.13 -5.49 -1.19
CA VAL A 7 1.07 -4.17 -1.82
C VAL A 7 2.36 -3.93 -2.59
N GLN A 8 2.30 -4.01 -3.91
CA GLN A 8 3.40 -3.64 -4.79
C GLN A 8 3.22 -2.20 -5.28
N ILE A 9 4.23 -1.37 -5.08
CA ILE A 9 4.18 0.06 -5.37
C ILE A 9 5.12 0.36 -6.54
N PHE A 10 4.58 1.03 -7.55
CA PHE A 10 5.28 1.53 -8.73
C PHE A 10 5.05 3.05 -8.82
N THR A 11 5.73 3.71 -9.74
CA THR A 11 5.52 5.14 -10.00
C THR A 11 4.04 5.41 -10.34
N ASN A 12 3.33 6.11 -9.46
CA ASN A 12 1.91 6.46 -9.58
C ASN A 12 0.97 5.27 -9.84
N ARG A 13 1.35 4.06 -9.40
CA ARG A 13 0.55 2.84 -9.63
C ARG A 13 0.75 1.84 -8.49
N MET A 14 -0.32 1.14 -8.12
CA MET A 14 -0.26 0.07 -7.14
C MET A 14 -0.87 -1.22 -7.69
N ILE A 15 -0.30 -2.36 -7.29
CA ILE A 15 -0.93 -3.67 -7.39
C ILE A 15 -1.15 -4.15 -5.96
N VAL A 16 -2.41 -4.34 -5.59
CA VAL A 16 -2.77 -4.86 -4.27
C VAL A 16 -3.38 -6.24 -4.46
N ARG A 17 -2.95 -7.21 -3.66
CA ARG A 17 -3.51 -8.55 -3.64
C ARG A 17 -4.00 -8.90 -2.25
N ASN A 18 -5.22 -9.38 -2.13
CA ASN A 18 -5.73 -9.99 -0.91
C ASN A 18 -5.34 -11.48 -0.91
N VAL A 19 -4.45 -11.87 -0.01
CA VAL A 19 -3.90 -13.24 0.05
C VAL A 19 -4.98 -14.27 0.35
N GLY A 20 -5.96 -13.92 1.19
CA GLY A 20 -7.02 -14.84 1.61
C GLY A 20 -8.04 -15.15 0.51
N THR A 21 -8.29 -14.21 -0.40
CA THR A 21 -9.25 -14.39 -1.51
C THR A 21 -8.58 -14.64 -2.85
N GLY A 22 -7.29 -14.35 -2.97
CA GLY A 22 -6.56 -14.36 -4.24
C GLY A 22 -6.87 -13.17 -5.16
N GLN A 23 -7.83 -12.31 -4.81
CA GLN A 23 -8.20 -11.14 -5.61
C GLN A 23 -7.01 -10.18 -5.70
N SER A 24 -6.74 -9.69 -6.91
CA SER A 24 -5.72 -8.69 -7.19
C SER A 24 -6.33 -7.53 -7.98
N ILE A 25 -6.02 -6.30 -7.58
CA ILE A 25 -6.44 -5.08 -8.27
C ILE A 25 -5.20 -4.27 -8.61
N VAL A 26 -5.10 -3.90 -9.89
CA VAL A 26 -4.10 -2.94 -10.38
C VAL A 26 -4.80 -1.60 -10.55
N ARG A 27 -4.19 -0.52 -10.04
CA ARG A 27 -4.73 0.82 -10.22
C ARG A 27 -3.63 1.87 -10.43
N VAL A 28 -3.85 2.71 -11.42
CA VAL A 28 -3.06 3.92 -11.66
C VAL A 28 -3.69 5.06 -10.87
N ALA A 29 -2.85 5.87 -10.23
CA ALA A 29 -3.29 7.01 -9.43
C ALA A 29 -3.85 8.11 -10.34
N THR A 30 -5.02 8.65 -9.98
CA THR A 30 -5.58 9.83 -10.64
C THR A 30 -4.87 11.10 -10.17
N ARG A 31 -4.56 11.18 -8.87
CA ARG A 31 -3.62 12.14 -8.28
C ARG A 31 -2.25 11.47 -8.16
N PRO A 32 -1.21 11.95 -8.88
CA PRO A 32 0.14 11.42 -8.74
C PRO A 32 0.61 11.47 -7.28
N PHE A 33 1.21 10.38 -6.81
CA PHE A 33 1.80 10.29 -5.47
C PHE A 33 3.33 10.17 -5.49
N SER A 34 3.92 9.83 -6.64
CA SER A 34 5.37 9.70 -6.79
C SER A 34 6.01 11.03 -7.19
N SER A 35 7.29 11.18 -6.89
CA SER A 35 8.12 12.31 -7.32
C SER A 35 9.32 11.83 -8.12
N GLN A 36 10.18 12.75 -8.56
CA GLN A 36 11.43 12.38 -9.23
C GLN A 36 12.37 11.53 -8.34
N ARG A 37 12.30 11.68 -7.01
CA ARG A 37 13.25 11.08 -6.06
C ARG A 37 12.63 10.05 -5.12
N LEU A 38 11.32 10.05 -4.97
CA LEU A 38 10.61 9.20 -4.02
C LEU A 38 9.46 8.50 -4.72
N LEU A 39 9.37 7.18 -4.51
CA LEU A 39 8.25 6.37 -4.94
C LEU A 39 6.93 6.87 -4.35
N ILE A 40 6.97 7.36 -3.11
CA ILE A 40 5.88 8.07 -2.45
C ILE A 40 6.41 9.44 -2.01
N GLY A 41 6.13 10.47 -2.80
CA GLY A 41 6.37 11.87 -2.47
C GLY A 41 5.15 12.59 -1.88
N ASP A 42 3.94 12.06 -2.09
CA ASP A 42 2.68 12.56 -1.53
C ASP A 42 1.94 11.40 -0.85
N LEU A 43 2.07 11.33 0.48
CA LEU A 43 1.52 10.25 1.29
C LEU A 43 -0.01 10.24 1.30
N ASP A 44 -0.66 11.41 1.29
CA ASP A 44 -2.12 11.52 1.28
C ASP A 44 -2.69 10.95 -0.03
N ALA A 45 -2.03 11.21 -1.17
CA ALA A 45 -2.44 10.65 -2.46
C ALA A 45 -2.25 9.12 -2.53
N ALA A 46 -1.15 8.60 -1.97
CA ALA A 46 -0.91 7.16 -1.90
C ALA A 46 -1.92 6.44 -0.98
N GLU A 47 -2.22 7.03 0.18
CA GLU A 47 -3.23 6.54 1.12
C GLU A 47 -4.61 6.48 0.48
N ALA A 48 -5.03 7.54 -0.20
CA ALA A 48 -6.33 7.58 -0.88
C ALA A 48 -6.46 6.46 -1.91
N LEU A 49 -5.43 6.27 -2.76
CA LEU A 49 -5.41 5.20 -3.76
C LEU A 49 -5.51 3.81 -3.12
N LEU A 50 -4.69 3.54 -2.11
CA LEU A 50 -4.69 2.25 -1.43
C LEU A 50 -6.00 1.98 -0.69
N GLY A 51 -6.56 3.03 -0.07
CA GLY A 51 -7.87 3.01 0.56
C GLY A 51 -8.98 2.61 -0.42
N ASP A 52 -9.02 3.24 -1.58
CA ASP A 52 -10.00 2.93 -2.63
C ASP A 52 -9.85 1.50 -3.16
N ILE A 53 -8.62 1.03 -3.39
CA ILE A 53 -8.39 -0.35 -3.85
C ILE A 53 -8.92 -1.36 -2.84
N ILE A 54 -8.57 -1.21 -1.56
CA ILE A 54 -8.99 -2.17 -0.53
C ILE A 54 -10.50 -2.04 -0.28
N LYS A 55 -11.06 -0.83 -0.36
CA LYS A 55 -12.51 -0.61 -0.28
C LYS A 55 -13.25 -1.35 -1.40
N ASP A 56 -12.70 -1.40 -2.60
CA ASP A 56 -13.28 -2.16 -3.71
C ASP A 56 -13.16 -3.69 -3.51
N MET A 57 -12.11 -4.15 -2.83
CA MET A 57 -11.93 -5.57 -2.49
C MET A 57 -12.86 -6.03 -1.37
N GLU A 58 -12.99 -5.26 -0.30
CA GLU A 58 -13.68 -5.70 0.92
C GLU A 58 -15.07 -5.06 1.10
N GLY A 59 -15.39 -3.99 0.38
CA GLY A 59 -16.59 -3.19 0.57
C GLY A 59 -16.72 -2.69 2.01
N TRP A 60 -17.95 -2.63 2.53
CA TRP A 60 -18.21 -2.27 3.93
C TRP A 60 -17.65 -3.27 4.94
N LYS A 61 -17.23 -4.48 4.53
CA LYS A 61 -16.70 -5.50 5.44
C LYS A 61 -15.35 -5.10 6.04
N ARG A 62 -14.62 -4.15 5.44
CA ARG A 62 -13.38 -3.62 6.02
C ARG A 62 -13.58 -3.04 7.42
N PHE A 63 -14.70 -2.34 7.66
CA PHE A 63 -15.01 -1.75 8.96
C PHE A 63 -15.42 -2.77 10.03
N LEU A 64 -15.72 -4.00 9.61
CA LEU A 64 -16.19 -5.09 10.46
C LEU A 64 -15.14 -6.18 10.66
N ARG A 65 -14.01 -6.13 9.93
CA ARG A 65 -13.02 -7.19 9.90
C ARG A 65 -11.90 -6.97 10.90
N SER A 66 -11.41 -8.12 11.40
CA SER A 66 -10.22 -8.29 12.22
C SER A 66 -9.01 -7.54 11.67
N PRO A 67 -8.03 -7.25 12.53
CA PRO A 67 -6.94 -6.38 12.13
C PRO A 67 -6.13 -7.00 10.99
N ALA A 68 -5.76 -6.15 10.02
CA ALA A 68 -5.20 -6.58 8.75
C ALA A 68 -3.68 -6.41 8.74
N LYS A 69 -3.01 -7.35 8.06
CA LYS A 69 -1.57 -7.32 7.82
C LYS A 69 -1.25 -6.84 6.42
N ALA A 70 -0.10 -6.20 6.23
CA ALA A 70 0.35 -5.79 4.90
C ALA A 70 1.84 -6.04 4.68
N SER A 71 2.20 -6.54 3.51
CA SER A 71 3.57 -6.54 3.01
C SER A 71 3.71 -5.48 1.92
N PHE A 72 4.58 -4.50 2.14
CA PHE A 72 4.86 -3.43 1.18
C PHE A 72 6.12 -3.76 0.39
N ARG A 73 6.00 -3.77 -0.93
CA ARG A 73 7.11 -4.01 -1.85
C ARG A 73 7.28 -2.82 -2.81
N PRO A 74 8.27 -1.96 -2.61
CA PRO A 74 8.69 -0.98 -3.61
C PRO A 74 9.23 -1.73 -4.83
N MET A 75 8.72 -1.41 -6.02
CA MET A 75 9.12 -2.07 -7.26
C MET A 75 10.01 -1.18 -8.14
N GLU A 76 10.08 0.12 -7.84
CA GLU A 76 10.79 1.14 -8.60
C GLU A 76 11.37 2.19 -7.63
N GLN A 77 12.30 3.02 -8.13
CA GLN A 77 12.91 4.14 -7.38
C GLN A 77 13.52 3.72 -6.03
N SER A 78 13.99 2.48 -5.92
CA SER A 78 14.65 1.91 -4.74
C SER A 78 16.06 1.41 -5.08
N GLU A 79 16.74 2.11 -6.00
CA GLU A 79 18.11 1.78 -6.42
C GLU A 79 19.07 1.96 -5.24
N GLY A 80 19.71 0.86 -4.81
CA GLY A 80 20.54 0.85 -3.60
C GLY A 80 19.78 0.48 -2.31
N GLY A 81 18.50 0.10 -2.42
CA GLY A 81 17.64 -0.19 -1.28
C GLY A 81 16.91 1.04 -0.75
N LEU A 82 16.01 0.84 0.20
CA LEU A 82 15.28 1.93 0.83
C LEU A 82 16.18 2.69 1.80
N CYS A 83 16.22 4.01 1.67
CA CYS A 83 16.76 4.86 2.71
C CYS A 83 15.78 4.97 3.90
N PRO A 84 16.23 5.42 5.09
CA PRO A 84 15.37 5.50 6.27
C PRO A 84 14.11 6.35 6.08
N VAL A 85 14.18 7.40 5.26
CA VAL A 85 13.01 8.25 4.97
C VAL A 85 11.96 7.49 4.16
N GLU A 86 12.38 6.73 3.14
CA GLU A 86 11.46 5.95 2.32
C GLU A 86 10.83 4.81 3.11
N ALA A 87 11.62 4.13 3.95
CA ALA A 87 11.10 3.11 4.87
C ALA A 87 10.08 3.69 5.85
N GLN A 88 10.33 4.90 6.38
CA GLN A 88 9.39 5.59 7.26
C GLN A 88 8.08 5.94 6.55
N ILE A 89 8.15 6.42 5.30
CA ILE A 89 6.95 6.75 4.52
C ILE A 89 6.07 5.51 4.29
N LEU A 90 6.67 4.35 4.01
CA LEU A 90 5.95 3.09 3.87
C LEU A 90 5.32 2.64 5.20
N ALA A 91 6.03 2.81 6.31
CA ALA A 91 5.51 2.54 7.64
C ALA A 91 4.31 3.44 7.99
N ASP A 92 4.43 4.75 7.70
CA ASP A 92 3.37 5.73 7.95
C ASP A 92 2.13 5.45 7.10
N LEU A 93 2.32 5.03 5.84
CA LEU A 93 1.23 4.55 4.99
C LEU A 93 0.51 3.36 5.64
N GLY A 94 1.26 2.37 6.14
CA GLY A 94 0.69 1.20 6.79
C GLY A 94 -0.12 1.54 8.04
N VAL A 95 0.39 2.44 8.88
CA VAL A 95 -0.29 2.95 10.08
C VAL A 95 -1.57 3.70 9.70
N ARG A 96 -1.52 4.60 8.70
CA ARG A 96 -2.69 5.34 8.22
C ARG A 96 -3.77 4.42 7.64
N MET A 97 -3.38 3.33 6.99
CA MET A 97 -4.32 2.31 6.53
C MET A 97 -4.92 1.44 7.65
N GLY A 98 -4.46 1.60 8.89
CA GLY A 98 -4.92 0.84 10.05
C GLY A 98 -4.42 -0.61 10.08
N PHE A 99 -3.27 -0.91 9.44
CA PHE A 99 -2.66 -2.23 9.54
C PHE A 99 -2.05 -2.42 10.93
N ASN A 100 -2.23 -3.62 11.51
CA ASN A 100 -1.71 -3.93 12.84
C ASN A 100 -0.32 -4.54 12.84
N SER A 101 0.12 -5.02 11.67
CA SER A 101 1.39 -5.65 11.44
C SER A 101 1.75 -5.41 9.99
N MET A 102 2.95 -4.91 9.77
CA MET A 102 3.46 -4.59 8.46
C MET A 102 4.90 -5.05 8.30
N ASP A 103 5.22 -5.52 7.11
CA ASP A 103 6.58 -5.83 6.68
C ASP A 103 6.89 -5.08 5.38
N ILE A 104 8.15 -4.71 5.21
CA ILE A 104 8.65 -4.05 4.00
C ILE A 104 9.64 -5.04 3.37
N VAL A 105 9.38 -5.40 2.11
CA VAL A 105 10.06 -6.47 1.36
C VAL A 105 10.89 -5.93 0.21
#